data_AF-A0A9D0ZSM6-F1
#
_entry.id   AF-A0A9D0ZSM6-F1
#
_cell.length_a   1.000
_cell.length_b   1.000
_cell.length_c   1.000
_cell.angle_alpha   90.00
_cell.angle_beta   90.00
_cell.angle_gamma   90.00
#
_symmetry.space_group_name_H-M   'P 1'
#
loop_
_entity.id
_entity.type
_entity.pdbx_description
1 polymer ?
#
loop_
_entity_poly.entity_id
_entity_poly.type
_entity_poly.pdbx_seq_one_letter_code
_entity_poly.pdbx_strand_id
1 'polypeptide(L)'
;MRKAELRMNEKEKYDVIKELVDHNGNKNRAAMKLGLSKRQINRLIIKYKENGKYAFIHGNRSKKPVNALDKSISEDIITLYKNKYYDFNFNHFKEFLKKDENIDVS
;
A
#
# COMPACT_ATOMS: atom_id res chain seq x y z
N MET A 1 -15.22 6.97 -15.10
CA MET A 1 -14.91 6.25 -13.84
C MET A 1 -13.62 5.47 -14.02
N ARG A 2 -12.65 5.54 -13.08
CA ARG A 2 -11.39 4.77 -13.20
C ARG A 2 -11.70 3.28 -13.11
N LYS A 3 -11.12 2.47 -14.00
CA LYS A 3 -11.26 1.01 -14.02
C LYS A 3 -10.74 0.42 -12.69
N ALA A 4 -11.53 -0.43 -12.04
CA ALA A 4 -11.08 -1.19 -10.88
C ALA A 4 -10.12 -2.31 -11.32
N GLU A 5 -8.84 -1.97 -11.50
CA GLU A 5 -7.77 -2.92 -11.78
C GLU A 5 -7.24 -3.50 -10.48
N LEU A 6 -7.34 -4.82 -10.34
CA LEU A 6 -6.91 -5.54 -9.14
C LEU A 6 -5.56 -6.21 -9.42
N ARG A 7 -4.66 -6.19 -8.43
CA ARG A 7 -3.44 -7.00 -8.45
C ARG A 7 -3.80 -8.48 -8.26
N MET A 8 -2.90 -9.41 -8.59
CA MET A 8 -3.16 -10.85 -8.54
C MET A 8 -3.86 -11.30 -7.25
N ASN A 9 -3.31 -10.97 -6.08
CA ASN A 9 -3.88 -11.40 -4.78
C ASN A 9 -5.22 -10.71 -4.45
N GLU A 10 -5.45 -9.49 -4.94
CA GLU A 10 -6.72 -8.80 -4.74
C GLU A 10 -7.80 -9.36 -5.68
N LYS A 11 -7.41 -9.70 -6.91
CA LYS A 11 -8.26 -10.32 -7.91
C LYS A 11 -8.70 -11.70 -7.44
N GLU A 12 -7.79 -12.51 -6.92
CA GLU A 12 -8.11 -13.82 -6.35
C GLU A 12 -9.15 -13.70 -5.23
N LYS A 13 -8.95 -12.77 -4.28
CA LYS A 13 -9.91 -12.51 -3.21
C LYS A 13 -11.26 -12.05 -3.75
N TYR A 14 -11.26 -11.17 -4.74
CA TYR A 14 -12.48 -10.69 -5.38
C TYR A 14 -13.23 -11.84 -6.07
N ASP A 15 -12.55 -12.64 -6.90
CA ASP A 15 -13.16 -13.71 -7.67
C ASP A 15 -13.78 -14.77 -6.74
N VAL A 16 -13.08 -15.17 -5.68
CA VAL A 16 -13.60 -16.15 -4.71
C VAL A 16 -14.81 -15.61 -3.94
N ILE A 17 -14.79 -14.33 -3.54
CA ILE A 17 -15.91 -13.73 -2.79
C ILE A 17 -17.09 -13.44 -3.70
N LYS A 18 -16.85 -13.00 -4.94
CA LYS A 18 -17.88 -12.83 -5.97
C LYS A 18 -18.59 -14.14 -6.24
N GLU A 19 -17.85 -15.21 -6.54
CA GLU A 19 -18.42 -16.55 -6.76
C GLU A 19 -19.25 -17.02 -5.56
N LEU A 20 -18.73 -16.81 -4.34
CA LEU A 20 -19.43 -17.19 -3.12
C LEU A 20 -20.75 -16.42 -2.92
N VAL A 21 -20.78 -15.12 -3.22
CA VAL A 21 -21.99 -14.29 -3.07
C VAL A 21 -22.98 -14.56 -4.19
N ASP A 22 -22.52 -14.64 -5.44
CA ASP A 22 -23.36 -14.82 -6.63
C ASP A 22 -24.04 -16.20 -6.67
N HIS A 23 -23.37 -17.25 -6.18
CA HIS A 23 -23.88 -18.63 -6.17
C HIS A 23 -24.27 -19.16 -4.80
N ASN A 24 -24.34 -18.28 -3.78
CA ASN A 24 -24.63 -18.67 -2.38
C ASN A 24 -23.74 -19.83 -1.88
N GLY A 25 -22.44 -19.75 -2.19
CA GLY A 25 -21.46 -20.81 -1.97
C GLY A 25 -21.06 -21.03 -0.50
N ASN A 26 -20.30 -22.10 -0.27
CA ASN A 26 -19.88 -22.49 1.08
C ASN A 26 -18.74 -21.61 1.63
N LYS A 27 -19.01 -20.90 2.73
CA LYS A 27 -18.05 -20.01 3.42
C LYS A 27 -16.80 -20.72 3.93
N ASN A 28 -16.90 -21.98 4.34
CA ASN A 28 -15.75 -22.76 4.82
C ASN A 28 -14.80 -23.11 3.66
N ARG A 29 -15.35 -23.39 2.47
CA ARG A 29 -14.56 -23.63 1.26
C ARG A 29 -13.80 -22.37 0.84
N ALA A 30 -14.45 -21.21 0.86
CA ALA A 30 -13.79 -19.93 0.57
C ALA A 30 -12.70 -19.59 1.60
N ALA A 31 -12.95 -19.86 2.88
CA ALA A 31 -11.96 -19.71 3.95
C ALA A 31 -10.71 -20.56 3.69
N MET A 32 -10.89 -21.83 3.34
CA MET A 32 -9.79 -22.75 3.00
C MET A 32 -9.03 -22.29 1.75
N LYS A 33 -9.75 -21.90 0.68
CA LYS A 33 -9.16 -21.46 -0.59
C LYS A 33 -8.30 -20.20 -0.42
N LEU A 34 -8.76 -19.23 0.39
CA LEU A 34 -8.04 -17.97 0.63
C LEU A 34 -7.06 -18.04 1.81
N GLY A 35 -7.02 -19.15 2.55
CA GLY A 35 -6.24 -19.24 3.80
C GLY A 35 -6.68 -18.21 4.87
N LEU A 36 -7.98 -17.87 4.91
CA LEU A 36 -8.53 -16.85 5.79
C LEU A 36 -9.53 -17.45 6.78
N SER A 37 -9.68 -16.82 7.95
CA SER A 37 -10.74 -17.18 8.89
C SER A 37 -12.13 -16.89 8.33
N LYS A 38 -13.14 -17.64 8.80
CA LYS A 38 -14.56 -17.39 8.46
C LYS A 38 -15.00 -15.95 8.78
N ARG A 39 -14.43 -15.34 9.83
CA ARG A 39 -14.67 -13.93 10.18
C ARG A 39 -14.16 -12.97 9.09
N GLN A 40 -12.96 -13.23 8.55
CA GLN A 40 -12.43 -12.45 7.43
C GLN A 40 -13.26 -12.64 6.16
N ILE A 41 -13.72 -13.85 5.86
CA ILE A 41 -14.66 -14.10 4.75
C ILE A 41 -15.93 -13.27 4.92
N ASN A 42 -16.57 -13.29 6.10
CA ASN A 42 -17.76 -12.47 6.35
C ASN A 42 -17.49 -10.97 6.17
N ARG A 43 -16.33 -10.46 6.63
CA ARG A 43 -15.92 -9.06 6.41
C ARG A 43 -15.76 -8.73 4.92
N LEU A 44 -15.19 -9.65 4.13
CA LEU A 44 -15.06 -9.46 2.68
C LEU A 44 -16.40 -9.49 1.96
N ILE A 45 -17.34 -10.34 2.40
CA ILE A 45 -18.71 -10.36 1.86
C ILE A 45 -19.41 -9.00 2.10
N ILE A 46 -19.34 -8.47 3.33
CA ILE A 46 -19.92 -7.16 3.66
C ILE A 46 -19.32 -6.07 2.75
N LYS A 47 -17.99 -6.01 2.66
CA LYS A 47 -17.27 -5.08 1.79
C LYS A 47 -17.68 -5.19 0.32
N TYR A 48 -17.82 -6.42 -0.19
CA TYR A 48 -18.26 -6.69 -1.57
C TYR A 48 -19.69 -6.19 -1.82
N LYS A 49 -20.60 -6.39 -0.86
CA LYS A 49 -21.98 -5.90 -0.99
C LYS A 49 -22.07 -4.38 -1.00
N GLU A 50 -21.22 -3.70 -0.24
CA GLU A 50 -21.19 -2.24 -0.15
C GLU A 50 -20.49 -1.57 -1.35
N ASN A 51 -19.34 -2.09 -1.75
CA ASN A 51 -18.42 -1.40 -2.67
C ASN A 51 -18.06 -2.22 -3.93
N GLY A 52 -18.63 -3.42 -4.08
CA GLY A 52 -18.37 -4.31 -5.21
C GLY A 52 -16.88 -4.62 -5.38
N LYS A 53 -16.41 -4.50 -6.64
CA LYS A 53 -15.00 -4.75 -7.00
C LYS A 53 -14.02 -3.77 -6.34
N TYR A 54 -14.45 -2.53 -6.07
CA TYR A 54 -13.58 -1.51 -5.47
C TYR A 54 -13.18 -1.84 -4.03
N ALA A 55 -13.96 -2.67 -3.33
CA ALA A 55 -13.70 -3.06 -1.94
C ALA A 55 -12.39 -3.85 -1.74
N PHE A 56 -11.84 -4.39 -2.82
CA PHE A 56 -10.62 -5.20 -2.84
C PHE A 56 -9.38 -4.41 -3.24
N ILE A 57 -9.54 -3.15 -3.66
CA ILE A 57 -8.42 -2.26 -3.91
C ILE A 57 -7.79 -1.90 -2.56
N HIS A 58 -6.47 -2.06 -2.45
CA HIS A 58 -5.76 -1.65 -1.25
C HIS A 58 -6.00 -0.17 -0.90
N GLY A 59 -6.34 0.13 0.36
CA GLY A 59 -6.76 1.48 0.78
C GLY A 59 -5.67 2.55 0.68
N ASN A 60 -4.40 2.16 0.73
CA ASN A 60 -3.25 3.05 0.53
C ASN A 60 -2.81 3.13 -0.95
N ARG A 61 -3.51 2.44 -1.85
CA ARG A 61 -3.21 2.55 -3.27
C ARG A 61 -3.39 3.99 -3.71
N SER A 62 -2.36 4.52 -4.37
CA SER A 62 -2.33 5.89 -4.89
C SER A 62 -2.42 6.98 -3.80
N LYS A 63 -2.30 6.62 -2.51
CA LYS A 63 -2.17 7.59 -1.43
C LYS A 63 -0.71 7.79 -1.09
N LYS A 64 -0.27 9.04 -0.99
CA LYS A 64 1.04 9.38 -0.42
C LYS A 64 1.02 9.01 1.07
N PRO A 65 2.01 8.25 1.59
CA PRO A 65 2.13 8.01 3.02
C PRO A 65 2.19 9.33 3.79
N VAL A 66 1.63 9.38 5.00
CA VAL A 66 1.64 10.59 5.83
C VAL A 66 3.06 11.06 6.14
N ASN A 67 3.99 10.11 6.31
CA ASN A 67 5.39 10.38 6.63
C ASN A 67 6.27 10.53 5.39
N ALA A 68 5.70 10.55 4.18
CA ALA A 68 6.50 10.73 2.98
C ALA A 68 6.93 12.21 2.87
N LEU A 69 8.23 12.43 2.77
CA LEU A 69 8.82 13.75 2.54
C LEU A 69 8.22 14.40 1.30
N ASP A 70 8.28 15.73 1.25
CA ASP A 70 7.96 16.42 0.02
C ASP A 70 8.97 16.07 -1.07
N LYS A 71 8.50 16.06 -2.33
CA LYS A 71 9.35 15.69 -3.46
C LYS A 71 10.51 16.67 -3.62
N SER A 72 10.24 17.96 -3.37
CA SER A 72 11.25 19.03 -3.35
C SER A 72 12.39 18.70 -2.38
N ILE A 73 12.08 18.47 -1.11
CA ILE A 73 13.05 18.13 -0.06
C ILE A 73 13.85 16.88 -0.45
N SER A 74 13.19 15.88 -1.03
CA SER A 74 13.87 14.65 -1.46
C SER A 74 14.86 14.91 -2.60
N GLU A 75 14.50 15.77 -3.56
CA GLU A 75 15.38 16.17 -4.67
C GLU A 75 16.55 17.03 -4.20
N ASP A 76 16.32 17.91 -3.23
CA ASP A 76 17.35 18.73 -2.59
C ASP A 76 18.37 17.86 -1.85
N ILE A 77 17.92 16.87 -1.07
CA ILE A 77 18.79 15.90 -0.38
C ILE A 77 19.66 15.14 -1.40
N ILE A 78 19.08 14.68 -2.51
CA ILE A 78 19.83 13.98 -3.57
C ILE A 78 20.88 14.90 -4.20
N THR A 79 20.53 16.16 -4.42
CA THR A 79 21.43 17.16 -5.01
C THR A 79 22.60 17.49 -4.08
N LEU A 80 22.32 17.65 -2.78
CA LEU A 80 23.34 17.86 -1.74
C LEU A 80 24.30 16.66 -1.67
N TYR A 81 23.77 15.45 -1.69
CA TYR A 81 24.60 14.24 -1.70
C TYR A 81 25.52 14.21 -2.92
N LYS A 82 25.00 14.46 -4.13
CA LYS A 82 25.80 14.38 -5.36
C LYS A 82 26.86 15.48 -5.51
N ASN A 83 26.58 16.69 -5.02
CA ASN A 83 27.42 17.86 -5.30
C ASN A 83 28.30 18.27 -4.12
N LYS A 84 27.73 18.30 -2.90
CA LYS A 84 28.42 18.82 -1.71
C LYS A 84 29.01 17.72 -0.84
N TYR A 85 28.34 16.56 -0.77
CA TYR A 85 28.68 15.47 0.16
C TYR A 85 28.97 14.14 -0.56
N TYR A 86 29.53 14.19 -1.77
CA TYR A 86 29.62 13.05 -2.70
C TYR A 86 30.38 11.83 -2.16
N ASP A 87 31.35 12.05 -1.27
CA ASP A 87 32.17 10.99 -0.63
C ASP A 87 31.69 10.63 0.78
N PHE A 88 30.58 11.21 1.26
CA PHE A 88 30.11 10.95 2.61
C PHE A 88 29.40 9.59 2.67
N ASN A 89 29.66 8.85 3.75
CA ASN A 89 28.78 7.73 4.11
C ASN A 89 27.43 8.28 4.63
N PHE A 90 26.37 7.46 4.61
CA PHE A 90 25.02 7.92 4.94
C PHE A 90 24.84 8.44 6.37
N ASN A 91 25.57 7.89 7.35
CA ASN A 91 25.49 8.36 8.73
C ASN A 91 26.09 9.77 8.85
N HIS A 92 27.27 9.96 8.29
CA HIS A 92 27.96 11.25 8.28
C HIS A 92 27.16 12.29 7.48
N PHE A 93 26.60 11.88 6.35
CA PHE A 93 25.70 12.74 5.56
C PHE A 93 24.47 13.16 6.35
N LYS A 94 23.82 12.24 7.08
CA LYS A 94 22.66 12.53 7.91
C LYS A 94 22.98 13.54 9.03
N GLU A 95 24.14 13.42 9.68
CA GLU A 95 24.57 14.38 10.69
C GLU A 95 24.71 15.80 10.10
N PHE A 96 25.31 15.90 8.90
CA PHE A 96 25.52 17.19 8.23
C PHE A 96 24.25 17.76 7.61
N LEU A 97 23.33 16.92 7.11
CA LEU A 97 21.99 17.35 6.72
C LEU A 97 21.28 18.05 7.88
N LYS A 98 21.37 17.47 9.09
CA LYS A 98 20.74 18.06 10.26
C LYS A 98 21.46 19.33 10.73
N LYS A 99 22.79 19.33 10.74
CA LYS A 99 23.60 20.42 11.29
C LYS A 99 23.71 21.63 10.36
N ASP A 100 24.01 21.40 9.10
CA ASP A 100 24.39 22.45 8.15
C ASP A 100 23.21 22.86 7.25
N GLU A 101 22.31 21.93 6.95
CA GLU A 101 21.17 22.16 6.04
C GLU A 101 19.83 22.25 6.77
N ASN A 102 19.81 22.02 8.09
CA ASN A 102 18.62 22.00 8.95
C ASN A 102 17.51 21.03 8.45
N ILE A 103 17.93 19.94 7.81
CA ILE A 103 17.05 18.87 7.30
C ILE A 103 17.17 17.67 8.23
N ASP A 104 16.11 17.39 9.02
CA ASP A 104 16.05 16.22 9.89
C ASP A 104 15.25 15.10 9.23
N VAL A 105 15.93 14.03 8.84
CA VAL A 105 15.35 12.86 8.16
C VAL A 105 15.73 11.57 8.86
N SER A 106 14.77 10.64 8.94
CA SER A 106 14.91 9.37 9.68
C SER A 106 15.81 8.38 8.95
#